data_AF-A0A560I028-F1
#
_entry.id   AF-A0A560I028-F1
#
_cell.length_a   1.000
_cell.length_b   1.000
_cell.length_c   1.000
_cell.angle_alpha   90.00
_cell.angle_beta   90.00
_cell.angle_gamma   90.00
#
_symmetry.space_group_name_H-M   'P 1'
#
loop_
_entity.id
_entity.type
_entity.pdbx_description
1 polymer ?
#
loop_
_entity_poly.entity_id
_entity_poly.type
_entity_poly.pdbx_seq_one_letter_code
_entity_poly.pdbx_strand_id
1 'polypeptide(L)'
;MGRDVNKGGQGTAAPTRRALLAGMGAALAAPAMTGRAWARAGGARAEGARGGGTPVDLALVMAVDSSASISKVMLDFQLRGHAAAFRDKAVHQALAGGPKGKVAVQLALFSGPGTLTTLVPWTLLAGTQDALALADRIDEAPGVAMGGNTALGDCIVQAVRQLDACPYSADRRTIDLVSNGFNNGGIDPRSARAHAQAAGVDVNGLVILDEYDWLEPYYRENVVAGEDAFVITAANRHAFADAFLSKLVREVV
;
A
#
# COMPACT_ATOMS: atom_id res chain seq x y z
N MET A 1 -19.44 26.00 67.29
CA MET A 1 -19.65 27.41 66.86
C MET A 1 -19.47 27.44 65.36
N GLY A 2 -20.51 27.46 64.53
CA GLY A 2 -21.40 28.61 64.26
C GLY A 2 -20.89 29.31 62.99
N ARG A 3 -21.47 29.05 61.81
CA ARG A 3 -22.43 29.93 61.07
C ARG A 3 -21.74 31.21 60.54
N ASP A 4 -21.87 31.70 59.31
CA ASP A 4 -22.95 31.70 58.30
C ASP A 4 -22.33 32.21 56.95
N VAL A 5 -22.61 31.66 55.75
CA VAL A 5 -23.73 31.89 54.79
C VAL A 5 -23.41 32.89 53.66
N ASN A 6 -24.01 32.60 52.49
CA ASN A 6 -24.36 33.44 51.33
C ASN A 6 -23.36 33.56 50.17
N LYS A 7 -23.74 33.53 48.88
CA LYS A 7 -24.98 33.12 48.15
C LYS A 7 -24.73 33.32 46.64
N GLY A 8 -25.50 32.61 45.81
CA GLY A 8 -25.80 32.92 44.40
C GLY A 8 -25.09 31.98 43.43
N GLY A 9 -25.73 31.06 42.71
CA GLY A 9 -27.06 31.09 42.07
C GLY A 9 -26.82 30.91 40.56
N GLN A 10 -26.75 29.66 40.08
CA GLN A 10 -27.77 28.97 39.27
C GLN A 10 -28.16 29.66 37.94
N GLY A 11 -28.18 28.88 36.85
CA GLY A 11 -28.89 29.26 35.63
C GLY A 11 -28.45 28.55 34.34
N THR A 12 -28.77 27.27 34.21
CA THR A 12 -28.77 26.51 32.95
C THR A 12 -29.86 27.01 31.98
N ALA A 13 -29.59 27.07 30.66
CA ALA A 13 -30.50 26.60 29.60
C ALA A 13 -30.03 27.00 28.18
N ALA A 14 -30.15 26.06 27.25
CA ALA A 14 -30.31 26.26 25.81
C ALA A 14 -31.51 25.37 25.37
N PRO A 15 -32.03 25.43 24.13
CA PRO A 15 -32.28 26.52 23.18
C PRO A 15 -33.78 26.60 22.77
N THR A 16 -34.20 27.55 21.93
CA THR A 16 -35.54 27.52 21.29
C THR A 16 -35.54 28.04 19.83
N ARG A 17 -36.39 27.41 18.99
CA ARG A 17 -36.63 27.67 17.55
C ARG A 17 -37.90 28.52 17.32
N ARG A 18 -37.98 29.11 16.12
CA ARG A 18 -39.13 29.70 15.35
C ARG A 18 -39.52 31.15 15.70
N ALA A 19 -39.86 32.07 14.77
CA ALA A 19 -40.08 32.05 13.32
C ALA A 19 -40.11 33.47 12.68
N LEU A 20 -39.83 33.55 11.35
CA LEU A 20 -40.47 34.36 10.28
C LEU A 20 -40.87 35.85 10.51
N LEU A 21 -40.33 36.80 9.72
CA LEU A 21 -40.87 37.30 8.41
C LEU A 21 -40.25 38.65 7.94
N ALA A 22 -40.22 38.78 6.61
CA ALA A 22 -40.34 39.98 5.78
C ALA A 22 -39.11 40.88 5.50
N GLY A 23 -38.82 41.03 4.20
CA GLY A 23 -37.94 42.05 3.62
C GLY A 23 -37.75 41.85 2.11
N MET A 24 -38.70 42.35 1.31
CA MET A 24 -38.63 42.45 -0.15
C MET A 24 -37.56 43.47 -0.57
N GLY A 25 -36.84 43.23 -1.68
CA GLY A 25 -36.01 44.27 -2.29
C GLY A 25 -35.23 43.87 -3.53
N ALA A 26 -35.75 44.31 -4.68
CA ALA A 26 -35.05 44.62 -5.93
C ALA A 26 -34.50 43.49 -6.81
N ALA A 27 -35.21 43.33 -7.93
CA ALA A 27 -34.77 42.67 -9.15
C ALA A 27 -33.66 43.48 -9.86
N LEU A 28 -32.67 42.78 -10.42
CA LEU A 28 -31.88 43.24 -11.55
C LEU A 28 -31.77 42.10 -12.56
N ALA A 29 -32.29 42.38 -13.75
CA ALA A 29 -32.26 41.51 -14.92
C ALA A 29 -30.86 41.48 -15.55
N ALA A 30 -30.47 40.32 -16.07
CA ALA A 30 -29.40 40.18 -17.07
C ALA A 30 -29.68 38.93 -17.94
N PRO A 31 -29.21 38.90 -19.20
CA PRO A 31 -29.98 38.36 -20.33
C PRO A 31 -29.76 36.88 -20.63
N ALA A 32 -30.71 36.35 -21.40
CA ALA A 32 -30.74 35.00 -21.94
C ALA A 32 -29.52 34.71 -22.84
N MET A 33 -28.90 33.55 -22.61
CA MET A 33 -28.05 32.87 -23.58
C MET A 33 -28.60 31.49 -23.89
N THR A 34 -28.76 31.30 -25.20
CA THR A 34 -29.22 30.15 -25.96
C THR A 34 -28.48 28.84 -25.64
N GLY A 35 -29.28 27.77 -25.48
CA GLY A 35 -29.11 26.52 -26.22
C GLY A 35 -27.93 25.61 -25.86
N ARG A 36 -28.27 24.43 -25.33
CA ARG A 36 -27.78 23.15 -25.90
C ARG A 36 -28.61 21.98 -25.41
N ALA A 37 -28.98 21.14 -26.36
CA ALA A 37 -29.83 19.97 -26.24
C ALA A 37 -29.27 18.96 -25.22
N TRP A 38 -30.17 18.39 -24.43
CA TRP A 38 -29.89 17.21 -23.62
C TRP A 38 -29.85 16.01 -24.54
N ALA A 39 -28.66 15.59 -24.96
CA ALA A 39 -28.49 14.30 -25.60
C ALA A 39 -28.78 13.20 -24.57
N ARG A 40 -29.74 12.33 -24.89
CA ARG A 40 -30.01 11.09 -24.16
C ARG A 40 -28.73 10.25 -24.12
N ALA A 41 -28.16 10.05 -22.94
CA ALA A 41 -27.20 8.99 -22.72
C ALA A 41 -27.94 7.65 -22.85
N GLY A 42 -27.82 7.03 -24.03
CA GLY A 42 -28.20 5.64 -24.24
C GLY A 42 -27.33 4.76 -23.34
N GLY A 43 -27.97 3.93 -22.53
CA GLY A 43 -27.31 2.91 -21.74
C GLY A 43 -26.66 1.89 -22.67
N ALA A 44 -25.34 1.96 -22.80
CA ALA A 44 -24.53 0.81 -23.14
C ALA A 44 -24.09 0.20 -21.82
N ARG A 45 -24.62 -0.99 -21.51
CA ARG A 45 -23.97 -1.90 -20.56
C ARG A 45 -22.59 -2.17 -21.14
N ALA A 46 -21.55 -1.64 -20.50
CA ALA A 46 -20.20 -2.06 -20.78
C ALA A 46 -20.08 -3.52 -20.32
N GLU A 47 -20.18 -4.45 -21.26
CA GLU A 47 -19.51 -5.74 -21.13
C GLU A 47 -18.03 -5.43 -20.95
N GLY A 48 -17.58 -5.46 -19.69
CA GLY A 48 -16.19 -5.25 -19.34
C GLY A 48 -15.35 -6.37 -19.94
N ALA A 49 -14.64 -6.05 -21.01
CA ALA A 49 -13.60 -6.90 -21.58
C ALA A 49 -12.52 -7.15 -20.50
N ARG A 50 -12.64 -8.27 -19.79
CA ARG A 50 -11.52 -8.86 -19.06
C ARG A 50 -10.66 -9.61 -20.07
N GLY A 51 -9.56 -9.00 -20.50
CA GLY A 51 -8.52 -9.67 -21.28
C GLY A 51 -7.85 -8.74 -22.29
N GLY A 52 -6.65 -8.25 -21.96
CA GLY A 52 -5.88 -7.41 -22.89
C GLY A 52 -4.59 -6.79 -22.34
N GLY A 53 -4.27 -6.97 -21.05
CA GLY A 53 -2.99 -6.53 -20.50
C GLY A 53 -1.81 -7.29 -21.12
N THR A 54 -0.65 -6.64 -21.24
CA THR A 54 0.58 -7.32 -21.69
C THR A 54 0.85 -8.51 -20.76
N PRO A 55 1.06 -9.73 -21.29
CA PRO A 55 1.36 -10.89 -20.46
C PRO A 55 2.69 -10.73 -19.73
N VAL A 56 2.71 -11.06 -18.44
CA VAL A 56 3.91 -11.05 -17.58
C VAL A 56 3.96 -12.33 -16.75
N ASP A 57 5.15 -12.76 -16.35
CA ASP A 57 5.35 -13.95 -15.51
C ASP A 57 4.88 -13.67 -14.08
N LEU A 58 5.07 -12.44 -13.61
CA LEU A 58 4.77 -12.02 -12.25
C LEU A 58 4.24 -10.57 -12.22
N ALA A 59 3.21 -10.33 -11.41
CA ALA A 59 2.89 -9.01 -10.87
C ALA A 59 3.24 -8.97 -9.38
N LEU A 60 4.16 -8.08 -9.02
CA LEU A 60 4.76 -7.97 -7.70
C LEU A 60 4.43 -6.62 -7.06
N VAL A 61 3.77 -6.64 -5.90
CA VAL A 61 3.66 -5.46 -5.03
C VAL A 61 4.73 -5.58 -3.94
N MET A 62 5.75 -4.73 -3.98
CA MET A 62 6.68 -4.54 -2.87
C MET A 62 6.06 -3.52 -1.91
N ALA A 63 5.76 -3.95 -0.69
CA ALA A 63 5.16 -3.11 0.35
C ALA A 63 6.11 -2.97 1.54
N VAL A 64 6.59 -1.74 1.74
CA VAL A 64 7.61 -1.40 2.73
C VAL A 64 6.97 -0.68 3.91
N ASP A 65 7.28 -1.15 5.11
CA ASP A 65 6.81 -0.58 6.36
C ASP A 65 7.40 0.83 6.58
N SER A 66 6.53 1.76 6.93
CA SER A 66 6.80 3.15 7.24
C SER A 66 6.11 3.59 8.55
N SER A 67 5.80 2.63 9.42
CA SER A 67 5.20 2.82 10.74
C SER A 67 6.15 3.47 11.75
N ALA A 68 5.69 3.72 12.98
CA ALA A 68 6.45 4.48 13.99
C ALA A 68 7.80 3.86 14.38
N SER A 69 7.97 2.55 14.24
CA SER A 69 9.25 1.86 14.49
C SER A 69 10.29 2.10 13.38
N ILE A 70 9.88 2.67 12.24
CA ILE A 70 10.75 2.94 11.10
C ILE A 70 11.13 4.42 11.10
N SER A 71 12.38 4.71 11.48
CA SER A 71 12.94 6.05 11.32
C SER A 71 13.06 6.44 9.84
N LYS A 72 13.07 7.74 9.53
CA LYS A 72 13.29 8.21 8.15
C LYS A 72 14.60 7.65 7.55
N VAL A 73 15.67 7.63 8.33
CA VAL A 73 16.97 7.07 7.89
C VAL A 73 16.84 5.59 7.57
N MET A 74 16.04 4.86 8.36
CA MET A 74 15.78 3.44 8.10
C MET A 74 14.96 3.24 6.84
N LEU A 75 13.92 4.04 6.62
CA LEU A 75 13.14 4.00 5.39
C LEU A 75 13.99 4.32 4.15
N ASP A 76 14.76 5.41 4.20
CA ASP A 76 15.66 5.79 3.10
C ASP A 76 16.67 4.67 2.79
N PHE A 77 17.20 4.01 3.82
CA PHE A 77 18.09 2.86 3.67
C PHE A 77 17.40 1.66 3.01
N GLN A 78 16.18 1.33 3.43
CA GLN A 78 15.41 0.25 2.82
C GLN A 78 15.17 0.52 1.34
N LEU A 79 14.72 1.73 0.98
CA LEU A 79 14.47 2.13 -0.41
C LEU A 79 15.74 2.06 -1.27
N ARG A 80 16.89 2.50 -0.76
CA ARG A 80 18.19 2.34 -1.43
C ARG A 80 18.58 0.86 -1.61
N GLY A 81 18.26 0.01 -0.64
CA GLY A 81 18.44 -1.44 -0.75
C GLY A 81 17.59 -2.05 -1.87
N HIS A 82 16.36 -1.57 -2.03
CA HIS A 82 15.50 -1.98 -3.15
C HIS A 82 16.11 -1.55 -4.49
N ALA A 83 16.49 -0.27 -4.61
CA ALA A 83 17.12 0.25 -5.82
C ALA A 83 18.42 -0.51 -6.15
N ALA A 84 19.26 -0.78 -5.16
CA ALA A 84 20.50 -1.54 -5.34
C ALA A 84 20.24 -2.97 -5.87
N ALA A 85 19.23 -3.67 -5.35
CA ALA A 85 18.90 -5.00 -5.82
C ALA A 85 18.43 -5.02 -7.29
N PHE A 86 17.66 -4.01 -7.73
CA PHE A 86 17.30 -3.89 -9.16
C PHE A 86 18.46 -3.53 -10.08
N ARG A 87 19.60 -3.08 -9.54
CA ARG A 87 20.86 -2.90 -10.30
C ARG A 87 21.71 -4.17 -10.36
N ASP A 88 21.38 -5.18 -9.56
CA ASP A 88 22.17 -6.40 -9.46
C ASP A 88 21.96 -7.34 -10.66
N LYS A 89 23.06 -7.95 -11.12
CA LYS A 89 23.04 -8.86 -12.27
C LYS A 89 22.23 -10.13 -11.99
N ALA A 90 22.18 -10.61 -10.75
CA ALA A 90 21.40 -11.78 -10.37
C ALA A 90 19.89 -11.51 -10.56
N VAL A 91 19.43 -10.30 -10.24
CA VAL A 91 18.03 -9.89 -10.49
C VAL A 91 17.77 -9.78 -11.99
N HIS A 92 18.70 -9.25 -12.79
CA HIS A 92 18.52 -9.21 -14.24
C HIS A 92 18.44 -10.60 -14.86
N GLN A 93 19.24 -11.54 -14.37
CA GLN A 93 19.19 -12.94 -14.79
C GLN A 93 17.87 -13.62 -14.39
N ALA A 94 17.42 -13.39 -13.15
CA ALA A 94 16.13 -13.87 -12.66
C ALA A 94 14.96 -13.36 -13.52
N LEU A 95 14.92 -12.05 -13.79
CA LEU A 95 13.88 -11.42 -14.62
C LEU A 95 13.81 -12.04 -16.03
N ALA A 96 14.95 -12.46 -16.59
CA ALA A 96 15.03 -13.09 -17.91
C ALA A 96 14.74 -14.60 -17.89
N GLY A 97 14.67 -15.23 -16.71
CA GLY A 97 14.49 -16.68 -16.56
C GLY A 97 13.04 -17.16 -16.73
N GLY A 98 12.07 -16.26 -16.57
CA GLY A 98 10.66 -16.57 -16.71
C GLY A 98 10.24 -16.88 -18.17
N PRO A 99 9.15 -17.64 -18.39
CA PRO A 99 8.67 -17.99 -19.73
C PRO A 99 8.42 -16.80 -20.66
N LYS A 100 8.01 -15.65 -20.12
CA LYS A 100 7.77 -14.41 -20.86
C LYS A 100 8.93 -13.42 -20.74
N GLY A 101 9.84 -13.62 -19.78
CA GLY A 101 10.95 -12.72 -19.45
C GLY A 101 10.47 -11.33 -19.03
N LYS A 102 9.28 -11.25 -18.40
CA LYS A 102 8.62 -9.97 -18.08
C LYS A 102 7.99 -10.01 -16.70
N VAL A 103 8.24 -8.97 -15.92
CA VAL A 103 7.64 -8.79 -14.59
C VAL A 103 7.06 -7.40 -14.45
N ALA A 104 5.87 -7.28 -13.85
CA ALA A 104 5.30 -6.01 -13.45
C ALA A 104 5.58 -5.77 -11.97
N VAL A 105 6.13 -4.60 -11.63
CA VAL A 105 6.47 -4.25 -10.24
C VAL A 105 5.79 -2.95 -9.83
N GLN A 106 5.26 -2.91 -8.62
CA GLN A 106 4.82 -1.70 -7.92
C GLN A 106 5.50 -1.63 -6.55
N LEU A 107 5.89 -0.43 -6.12
CA LEU A 107 6.41 -0.20 -4.77
C LEU A 107 5.42 0.69 -4.02
N ALA A 108 5.06 0.29 -2.80
CA ALA A 108 4.15 1.02 -1.93
C ALA A 108 4.69 1.08 -0.50
N LEU A 109 4.26 2.10 0.24
CA LEU A 109 4.53 2.27 1.66
C LEU A 109 3.26 2.00 2.46
N PHE A 110 3.38 1.31 3.58
CA PHE A 110 2.26 1.11 4.51
C PHE A 110 2.65 1.48 5.94
N SER A 111 1.63 1.74 6.76
CA SER A 111 1.76 1.93 8.21
C SER A 111 0.49 1.45 8.89
N GLY A 112 -0.34 2.37 9.40
CA GLY A 112 -1.56 2.07 10.13
C GLY A 112 -2.74 1.61 9.24
N PRO A 113 -3.90 1.36 9.85
CA PRO A 113 -5.09 0.86 9.14
C PRO A 113 -5.48 1.76 7.96
N GLY A 114 -5.90 1.14 6.85
CA GLY A 114 -6.28 1.85 5.64
C GLY A 114 -5.13 2.56 4.90
N THR A 115 -3.86 2.29 5.25
CA THR A 115 -2.70 2.91 4.56
C THR A 115 -1.97 1.92 3.66
N LEU A 116 -1.95 2.20 2.37
CA LEU A 116 -1.03 1.62 1.39
C LEU A 116 -0.83 2.62 0.26
N THR A 117 0.19 3.46 0.36
CA THR A 117 0.46 4.54 -0.59
C THR A 117 1.44 4.08 -1.65
N THR A 118 1.01 4.05 -2.91
CA THR A 118 1.90 3.79 -4.05
C THR A 118 2.99 4.84 -4.10
N LEU A 119 4.24 4.39 -3.98
CA LEU A 119 5.44 5.23 -4.09
C LEU A 119 5.97 5.20 -5.53
N VAL A 120 6.04 4.01 -6.14
CA VAL A 120 6.37 3.83 -7.55
C VAL A 120 5.21 3.08 -8.23
N PRO A 121 4.51 3.71 -9.19
CA PRO A 121 3.46 3.05 -9.96
C PRO A 121 3.93 1.79 -10.68
N TRP A 122 2.97 0.94 -11.08
CA TRP A 122 3.20 -0.25 -11.88
C TRP A 122 4.18 0.02 -13.04
N THR A 123 5.26 -0.74 -13.05
CA THR A 123 6.36 -0.61 -14.00
C THR A 123 6.64 -1.99 -14.60
N LEU A 124 6.60 -2.07 -15.92
CA LEU A 124 6.98 -3.28 -16.65
C LEU A 124 8.50 -3.38 -16.71
N LEU A 125 9.03 -4.55 -16.35
CA LEU A 125 10.42 -4.92 -16.49
C LEU A 125 10.51 -6.00 -17.57
N ALA A 126 11.07 -5.66 -18.73
CA ALA A 126 11.31 -6.58 -19.85
C ALA A 126 12.81 -6.75 -20.16
N GLY A 127 13.69 -6.23 -19.30
CA GLY A 127 15.12 -6.39 -19.40
C GLY A 127 15.89 -5.47 -18.45
N THR A 128 17.22 -5.52 -18.55
CA THR A 128 18.14 -4.76 -17.68
C THR A 128 17.87 -3.27 -17.66
N GLN A 129 17.58 -2.64 -18.81
CA GLN A 129 17.37 -1.18 -18.86
C GLN A 129 16.14 -0.75 -18.07
N ASP A 130 15.06 -1.54 -18.10
CA ASP A 130 13.86 -1.26 -17.31
C ASP A 130 14.13 -1.40 -15.81
N ALA A 131 14.91 -2.41 -15.42
CA ALA A 131 15.30 -2.62 -14.02
C ALA A 131 16.18 -1.46 -13.49
N LEU A 132 17.12 -0.97 -14.30
CA LEU A 132 17.93 0.21 -13.97
C LEU A 132 17.04 1.47 -13.84
N ALA A 133 16.12 1.68 -14.77
CA ALA A 133 15.19 2.81 -14.72
C ALA A 133 14.25 2.74 -13.50
N LEU A 134 13.82 1.54 -13.10
CA LEU A 134 13.06 1.34 -11.87
C LEU A 134 13.91 1.70 -10.64
N ALA A 135 15.18 1.26 -10.60
CA ALA A 135 16.09 1.60 -9.51
C ALA A 135 16.27 3.12 -9.35
N ASP A 136 16.47 3.84 -10.45
CA ASP A 136 16.61 5.29 -10.43
C ASP A 136 15.32 5.97 -9.91
N ARG A 137 14.15 5.50 -10.34
CA ARG A 137 12.85 5.99 -9.83
C ARG A 137 12.65 5.73 -8.34
N ILE A 138 13.17 4.62 -7.81
CA ILE A 138 13.11 4.33 -6.37
C ILE A 138 14.01 5.30 -5.60
N ASP A 139 15.21 5.58 -6.10
CA ASP A 139 16.14 6.53 -5.47
C ASP A 139 15.61 7.98 -5.47
N GLU A 140 14.86 8.36 -6.50
CA GLU A 140 14.22 9.67 -6.62
C GLU A 140 12.94 9.80 -5.81
N ALA A 141 12.34 8.67 -5.39
CA ALA A 141 11.06 8.69 -4.72
C ALA A 141 11.16 9.28 -3.31
N PRO A 142 10.26 10.22 -2.92
CA PRO A 142 10.31 10.81 -1.59
C PRO A 142 9.83 9.78 -0.56
N GLY A 143 10.76 9.17 0.18
CA GLY A 143 10.43 8.33 1.32
C GLY A 143 9.67 9.13 2.39
N VAL A 144 8.41 8.75 2.65
CA VAL A 144 7.57 9.39 3.68
C VAL A 144 7.44 8.45 4.86
N ALA A 145 8.08 8.80 5.98
CA ALA A 145 7.84 8.19 7.29
C ALA A 145 6.41 8.54 7.75
N MET A 146 5.51 7.56 7.77
CA MET A 146 4.09 7.80 8.10
C MET A 146 3.83 7.75 9.61
N GLY A 147 4.61 6.97 10.35
CA GLY A 147 4.43 6.76 11.78
C GLY A 147 3.21 5.90 12.10
N GLY A 148 2.76 5.93 13.34
CA GLY A 148 1.59 5.15 13.79
C GLY A 148 1.83 3.64 13.88
N ASN A 149 0.75 2.88 13.69
CA ASN A 149 0.71 1.42 13.83
C ASN A 149 1.36 0.69 12.65
N THR A 150 1.61 -0.60 12.83
CA THR A 150 1.97 -1.55 11.78
C THR A 150 0.73 -2.41 11.51
N ALA A 151 0.01 -2.12 10.41
CA ALA A 151 -1.23 -2.79 10.03
C ALA A 151 -1.00 -3.73 8.82
N LEU A 152 -0.36 -4.86 9.09
CA LEU A 152 -0.02 -5.88 8.08
C LEU A 152 -1.27 -6.44 7.39
N GLY A 153 -2.35 -6.68 8.13
CA GLY A 153 -3.59 -7.19 7.54
C GLY A 153 -4.23 -6.23 6.54
N ASP A 154 -4.29 -4.93 6.89
CA ASP A 154 -4.76 -3.88 5.99
C ASP A 154 -3.86 -3.73 4.76
N CYS A 155 -2.54 -3.82 4.94
CA CYS A 155 -1.58 -3.80 3.85
C CYS A 155 -1.86 -4.93 2.85
N ILE A 156 -2.03 -6.17 3.32
CA ILE A 156 -2.32 -7.33 2.46
C ILE A 156 -3.62 -7.13 1.68
N VAL A 157 -4.70 -6.73 2.36
CA VAL A 157 -6.01 -6.53 1.70
C VAL A 157 -5.94 -5.43 0.64
N GLN A 158 -5.21 -4.34 0.90
CA GLN A 158 -5.05 -3.27 -0.09
C GLN A 158 -4.11 -3.66 -1.23
N ALA A 159 -3.06 -4.43 -0.97
CA ALA A 159 -2.15 -4.93 -2.00
C ALA A 159 -2.84 -5.92 -2.94
N VAL A 160 -3.76 -6.76 -2.44
CA VAL A 160 -4.65 -7.57 -3.29
C VAL A 160 -5.46 -6.67 -4.23
N ARG A 161 -6.02 -5.55 -3.74
CA ARG A 161 -6.74 -4.59 -4.61
C ARG A 161 -5.85 -3.93 -5.65
N GLN A 162 -4.59 -3.63 -5.30
CA GLN A 162 -3.60 -3.12 -6.26
C GLN A 162 -3.26 -4.14 -7.34
N LEU A 163 -3.16 -5.42 -6.98
CA LEU A 163 -2.96 -6.53 -7.91
C LEU A 163 -4.19 -6.76 -8.81
N ASP A 164 -5.41 -6.65 -8.27
CA ASP A 164 -6.64 -6.73 -9.06
C ASP A 164 -6.75 -5.58 -10.07
N ALA A 165 -6.17 -4.41 -9.74
CA ALA A 165 -6.09 -3.24 -10.61
C ALA A 165 -4.83 -3.21 -11.50
N CYS A 166 -3.99 -4.24 -11.46
CA CYS A 166 -2.78 -4.33 -12.26
C CYS A 166 -3.13 -4.33 -13.76
N PRO A 167 -2.51 -3.45 -14.59
CA PRO A 167 -2.84 -3.36 -16.01
C PRO A 167 -2.23 -4.51 -16.86
N TYR A 168 -1.50 -5.42 -16.23
CA TYR A 168 -0.79 -6.53 -16.86
C TYR A 168 -1.50 -7.86 -16.58
N SER A 169 -1.40 -8.81 -17.52
CA SER A 169 -1.94 -10.16 -17.34
C SER A 169 -0.85 -11.06 -16.77
N ALA A 170 -0.84 -11.23 -15.45
CA ALA A 170 0.22 -11.96 -14.75
C ALA A 170 -0.15 -13.43 -14.49
N ASP A 171 0.80 -14.35 -14.71
CA ASP A 171 0.64 -15.75 -14.34
C ASP A 171 0.69 -15.93 -12.81
N ARG A 172 1.64 -15.24 -12.17
CA ARG A 172 1.79 -15.19 -10.70
C ARG A 172 1.50 -13.79 -10.17
N ARG A 173 0.93 -13.71 -8.97
CA ARG A 173 0.65 -12.45 -8.27
C ARG A 173 1.15 -12.57 -6.85
N THR A 174 2.03 -11.65 -6.45
CA THR A 174 2.73 -11.74 -5.17
C THR A 174 2.80 -10.40 -4.46
N ILE A 175 2.68 -10.46 -3.14
CA ILE A 175 2.92 -9.37 -2.21
C ILE A 175 4.24 -9.66 -1.49
N ASP A 176 5.22 -8.77 -1.63
CA ASP A 176 6.47 -8.78 -0.90
C ASP A 176 6.39 -7.76 0.24
N LEU A 177 6.26 -8.24 1.48
CA LEU A 177 6.25 -7.40 2.68
C LEU A 177 7.66 -7.24 3.25
N VAL A 178 8.05 -5.99 3.54
CA VAL A 178 9.27 -5.67 4.28
C VAL A 178 8.91 -4.88 5.53
N SER A 179 9.30 -5.35 6.73
CA SER A 179 8.95 -4.70 8.01
C SER A 179 9.89 -5.09 9.17
N ASN A 180 9.88 -4.31 10.24
CA ASN A 180 10.53 -4.63 11.52
C ASN A 180 9.52 -4.80 12.68
N GLY A 181 8.23 -4.96 12.38
CA GLY A 181 7.16 -4.97 13.37
C GLY A 181 6.18 -6.12 13.20
N PHE A 182 5.42 -6.38 14.26
CA PHE A 182 4.26 -7.28 14.22
C PHE A 182 2.97 -6.47 14.01
N ASN A 183 1.88 -7.15 13.66
CA ASN A 183 0.59 -6.47 13.46
C ASN A 183 0.07 -5.94 14.80
N ASN A 184 -0.02 -4.62 14.93
CA ASN A 184 -0.49 -3.96 16.15
C ASN A 184 -1.67 -3.00 15.90
N GLY A 185 -2.28 -3.07 14.71
CA GLY A 185 -3.49 -2.35 14.36
C GLY A 185 -4.18 -2.96 13.15
N GLY A 186 -5.47 -2.63 12.98
CA GLY A 186 -6.21 -2.99 11.77
C GLY A 186 -6.65 -4.46 11.73
N ILE A 187 -6.76 -4.98 10.51
CA ILE A 187 -7.24 -6.33 10.20
C ILE A 187 -6.27 -7.38 10.78
N ASP A 188 -6.83 -8.45 11.34
CA ASP A 188 -6.05 -9.60 11.78
C ASP A 188 -5.32 -10.25 10.58
N PRO A 189 -3.99 -10.44 10.65
CA PRO A 189 -3.19 -10.89 9.51
C PRO A 189 -3.54 -12.33 9.08
N ARG A 190 -4.04 -13.18 9.99
CA ARG A 190 -4.50 -14.53 9.62
C ARG A 190 -5.73 -14.49 8.71
N SER A 191 -6.65 -13.57 8.99
CA SER A 191 -7.80 -13.31 8.13
C SER A 191 -7.37 -12.73 6.77
N ALA A 192 -6.38 -11.83 6.77
CA ALA A 192 -5.87 -11.20 5.55
C ALA A 192 -5.08 -12.18 4.65
N ARG A 193 -4.25 -13.07 5.22
CA ARG A 193 -3.55 -14.11 4.45
C ARG A 193 -4.52 -15.11 3.81
N ALA A 194 -5.61 -15.46 4.52
CA ALA A 194 -6.67 -16.30 3.95
C ALA A 194 -7.39 -15.60 2.79
N HIS A 195 -7.61 -14.28 2.90
CA HIS A 195 -8.14 -13.47 1.81
C HIS A 195 -7.21 -13.46 0.58
N ALA A 196 -5.91 -13.28 0.77
CA ALA A 196 -4.92 -13.33 -0.32
C ALA A 196 -4.90 -14.71 -1.01
N GLN A 197 -4.90 -15.80 -0.23
CA GLN A 197 -4.97 -17.16 -0.78
C GLN A 197 -6.24 -17.39 -1.60
N ALA A 198 -7.40 -16.97 -1.08
CA ALA A 198 -8.67 -17.07 -1.81
C ALA A 198 -8.67 -16.23 -3.10
N ALA A 199 -7.88 -15.16 -3.14
CA ALA A 199 -7.66 -14.34 -4.33
C ALA A 199 -6.60 -14.90 -5.27
N GLY A 200 -5.90 -16.00 -4.94
CA GLY A 200 -4.79 -16.54 -5.72
C GLY A 200 -3.58 -15.61 -5.75
N VAL A 201 -3.25 -15.02 -4.59
CA VAL A 201 -2.14 -14.11 -4.38
C VAL A 201 -1.24 -14.66 -3.27
N ASP A 202 0.06 -14.75 -3.57
CA ASP A 202 1.06 -15.14 -2.59
C ASP A 202 1.51 -13.94 -1.74
N VAL A 203 1.94 -14.21 -0.51
CA VAL A 203 2.44 -13.23 0.45
C VAL A 203 3.75 -13.74 1.04
N ASN A 204 4.83 -13.02 0.78
CA ASN A 204 6.17 -13.31 1.28
C ASN A 204 6.67 -12.20 2.20
N GLY A 205 7.61 -12.53 3.09
CA GLY A 205 8.10 -11.59 4.10
C GLY A 205 9.62 -11.45 4.13
N LEU A 206 10.10 -10.22 4.27
CA LEU A 206 11.42 -9.89 4.81
C LEU A 206 11.22 -9.19 6.15
N VAL A 207 11.71 -9.79 7.22
CA VAL A 207 11.66 -9.20 8.56
C VAL A 207 13.02 -8.74 9.03
N ILE A 208 13.10 -7.50 9.50
CA ILE A 208 14.30 -6.95 10.13
C ILE A 208 14.18 -7.18 11.63
N LEU A 209 15.12 -7.94 12.19
CA LEU A 209 15.06 -8.42 13.59
C LEU A 209 15.66 -7.42 14.60
N ASP A 210 15.74 -6.13 14.25
CA ASP A 210 16.39 -5.13 15.10
C ASP A 210 15.54 -4.65 16.27
N GLU A 211 14.21 -4.71 16.14
CA GLU A 211 13.25 -4.42 17.22
C GLU A 211 12.79 -5.68 17.97
N TYR A 212 12.56 -6.76 17.23
CA TYR A 212 12.00 -8.01 17.77
C TYR A 212 12.66 -9.21 17.09
N ASP A 213 13.34 -10.06 17.87
CA ASP A 213 14.04 -11.25 17.38
C ASP A 213 13.12 -12.42 17.01
N TRP A 214 11.87 -12.39 17.48
CA TRP A 214 10.85 -13.42 17.25
C TRP A 214 9.94 -13.15 16.04
N LEU A 215 10.24 -12.16 15.19
CA LEU A 215 9.36 -11.85 14.04
C LEU A 215 9.28 -12.97 13.02
N GLU A 216 10.34 -13.75 12.84
CA GLU A 216 10.32 -14.85 11.85
C GLU A 216 9.20 -15.86 12.13
N PRO A 217 9.11 -16.51 13.31
CA PRO A 217 8.01 -17.42 13.59
C PRO A 217 6.65 -16.73 13.55
N TYR A 218 6.56 -15.46 14.00
CA TYR A 218 5.32 -14.69 13.91
C TYR A 218 4.84 -14.53 12.46
N TYR A 219 5.72 -14.17 11.51
CA TYR A 219 5.36 -14.01 10.11
C TYR A 219 4.97 -15.33 9.45
N ARG A 220 5.67 -16.43 9.77
CA ARG A 220 5.35 -17.78 9.27
C ARG A 220 3.95 -18.22 9.70
N GLU A 221 3.60 -17.99 10.96
CA GLU A 221 2.31 -18.41 11.52
C GLU A 221 1.17 -17.48 11.09
N ASN A 222 1.40 -16.17 11.00
CA ASN A 222 0.31 -15.21 10.94
C ASN A 222 0.19 -14.46 9.60
N VAL A 223 1.25 -14.34 8.80
CA VAL A 223 1.33 -13.33 7.72
C VAL A 223 1.49 -13.93 6.33
N VAL A 224 2.52 -14.76 6.11
CA VAL A 224 2.85 -15.25 4.76
C VAL A 224 1.81 -16.22 4.22
N ALA A 225 1.61 -16.33 2.91
CA ALA A 225 0.56 -17.16 2.31
C ALA A 225 0.97 -17.61 0.91
N GLY A 226 0.58 -18.83 0.50
CA GLY A 226 1.01 -19.43 -0.77
C GLY A 226 1.69 -20.78 -0.56
N GLU A 227 1.81 -21.56 -1.63
CA GLU A 227 2.42 -22.91 -1.58
C GLU A 227 3.92 -22.85 -1.29
N ASP A 228 4.62 -21.89 -1.90
CA ASP A 228 6.06 -21.67 -1.73
C ASP A 228 6.40 -20.46 -0.84
N ALA A 229 5.42 -20.04 -0.04
CA ALA A 229 5.52 -18.83 0.77
C ALA A 229 6.67 -18.88 1.77
N PHE A 230 7.37 -17.76 1.94
CA PHE A 230 8.58 -17.75 2.74
C PHE A 230 8.81 -16.46 3.52
N VAL A 231 9.62 -16.59 4.56
CA VAL A 231 10.16 -15.49 5.35
C VAL A 231 11.67 -15.53 5.25
N ILE A 232 12.27 -14.39 4.89
CA ILE A 232 13.71 -14.14 5.01
C ILE A 232 13.91 -13.14 6.14
N THR A 233 14.97 -13.33 6.92
CA THR A 233 15.32 -12.46 8.04
C THR A 233 16.57 -11.66 7.72
N ALA A 234 16.57 -10.38 8.09
CA ALA A 234 17.78 -9.59 8.20
C ALA A 234 18.07 -9.35 9.69
N ALA A 235 19.23 -9.81 10.17
CA ALA A 235 19.61 -9.64 11.57
C ALA A 235 19.75 -8.16 11.98
N ASN A 236 20.13 -7.32 11.01
CA ASN A 236 20.27 -5.88 11.19
C ASN A 236 20.31 -5.19 9.82
N ARG A 237 20.40 -3.86 9.85
CA ARG A 237 20.46 -3.01 8.66
C ARG A 237 21.57 -3.42 7.69
N HIS A 238 22.76 -3.77 8.17
CA HIS A 238 23.87 -4.14 7.28
C HIS A 238 23.58 -5.43 6.50
N ALA A 239 22.88 -6.38 7.12
CA ALA A 239 22.49 -7.64 6.48
C ALA A 239 21.29 -7.50 5.53
N PHE A 240 20.60 -6.35 5.53
CA PHE A 240 19.37 -6.15 4.76
C PHE A 240 19.58 -6.23 3.25
N ALA A 241 20.64 -5.63 2.71
CA ALA A 241 20.85 -5.57 1.27
C ALA A 241 20.99 -6.98 0.67
N ASP A 242 21.80 -7.84 1.31
CA ASP A 242 21.99 -9.22 0.88
C ASP A 242 20.71 -10.06 1.06
N ALA A 243 20.00 -9.86 2.17
CA ALA A 243 18.73 -10.51 2.44
C ALA A 243 17.65 -10.12 1.43
N PHE A 244 17.56 -8.83 1.09
CA PHE A 244 16.61 -8.30 0.13
C PHE A 244 16.95 -8.76 -1.30
N LEU A 245 18.23 -8.76 -1.68
CA LEU A 245 18.66 -9.29 -2.97
C LEU A 245 18.29 -10.78 -3.10
N SER A 246 18.61 -11.58 -2.09
CA SER A 246 18.28 -13.02 -2.06
C SER A 246 16.77 -13.26 -2.15
N LYS A 247 15.99 -12.41 -1.48
CA LYS A 247 14.54 -12.42 -1.54
C LYS A 247 14.03 -12.09 -2.94
N LEU A 248 14.43 -10.95 -3.50
CA LEU A 248 13.95 -10.49 -4.81
C LEU A 248 14.29 -11.48 -5.92
N VAL A 249 15.48 -12.09 -5.88
CA VAL A 249 15.83 -13.19 -6.80
C VAL A 249 14.86 -14.36 -6.65
N ARG A 250 14.53 -14.77 -5.41
CA ARG A 250 13.58 -15.86 -5.16
C ARG A 250 12.15 -15.52 -5.60
N GLU A 251 11.72 -14.27 -5.47
CA GLU A 251 10.39 -13.84 -5.92
C GLU A 251 10.23 -13.91 -7.44
N VAL A 252 11.28 -13.55 -8.16
CA VAL A 252 11.22 -13.30 -9.61
C VAL A 252 11.45 -14.59 -10.43
N VAL A 253 12.20 -15.55 -9.89
CA VAL A 253 12.48 -16.85 -10.52
C VAL A 253 11.26 -17.75 -10.60
#